data_AF-A0A518UB39-F1
#
_entry.id   AF-A0A518UB39-F1
#
_cell.length_a   1.000
_cell.length_b   1.000
_cell.length_c   1.000
_cell.angle_alpha   90.00
_cell.angle_beta   90.00
_cell.angle_gamma   90.00
#
_symmetry.space_group_name_H-M   'P 1'
#
loop_
_entity.id
_entity.type
_entity.pdbx_description
1 polymer ?
#
loop_
_entity_poly.entity_id
_entity_poly.type
_entity_poly.pdbx_seq_one_letter_code
_entity_poly.pdbx_strand_id
1 'polypeptide(L)'
;MSVLPGSAQSGPVSSHIQAVLVLVGAGHLSLAQDDIVIGKARKQCDRLNAHLMHKARGGNDVSYLASPVTGGGIAVSRFEQLFLLALSQGRKQPSEWAQFIWGILSMQGQRIMKEGKTLESAEENLVELTAQAQTFAEKRLPIMKVLQIAA
;
A
#
# COMPACT_ATOMS: atom_id res chain seq x y z
N MET A 1 63.09 23.23 1.38
CA MET A 1 62.29 23.08 0.14
C MET A 1 61.48 21.79 0.28
N SER A 2 60.19 21.89 0.58
CA SER A 2 59.12 20.92 0.27
C SER A 2 57.93 21.23 1.19
N VAL A 3 57.06 22.11 0.70
CA VAL A 3 55.66 22.18 1.11
C VAL A 3 54.91 21.65 -0.10
N LEU A 4 54.14 20.57 0.05
CA LEU A 4 53.06 20.26 -0.87
C LEU A 4 51.77 20.01 -0.08
N PRO A 5 50.63 20.54 -0.57
CA PRO A 5 49.41 20.73 0.21
C PRO A 5 48.43 19.59 0.02
N GLY A 6 47.46 19.51 0.93
CA GLY A 6 46.32 18.61 0.82
C GLY A 6 45.42 18.92 -0.39
N SER A 7 44.79 17.88 -0.91
CA SER A 7 43.54 17.99 -1.65
C SER A 7 42.67 16.76 -1.35
N ALA A 8 41.39 17.06 -1.13
CA ALA A 8 40.38 16.18 -0.60
C ALA A 8 40.14 14.94 -1.46
N GLN A 9 39.92 13.79 -0.81
CA GLN A 9 39.40 12.59 -1.45
C GLN A 9 37.93 12.83 -1.86
N SER A 10 37.70 13.18 -3.12
CA SER A 10 36.39 13.14 -3.75
C SER A 10 36.08 11.68 -4.16
N GLY A 11 35.40 10.93 -3.31
CA GLY A 11 34.74 9.68 -3.74
C GLY A 11 33.67 9.98 -4.81
N PRO A 12 33.33 9.06 -5.73
CA PRO A 12 32.53 9.40 -6.89
C PRO A 12 31.07 9.60 -6.48
N VAL A 13 30.66 10.86 -6.37
CA VAL A 13 29.26 11.31 -6.29
C VAL A 13 28.40 10.70 -7.42
N SER A 14 29.04 10.31 -8.53
CA SER A 14 28.42 9.67 -9.71
C SER A 14 27.75 8.32 -9.43
N SER A 15 28.33 7.43 -8.60
CA SER A 15 27.78 6.08 -8.41
C SER A 15 26.48 6.07 -7.62
N HIS A 16 26.34 6.99 -6.67
CA HIS A 16 25.13 7.13 -5.85
C HIS A 16 23.97 7.69 -6.67
N ILE A 17 24.22 8.67 -7.55
CA ILE A 17 23.21 9.22 -8.46
C ILE A 17 22.72 8.15 -9.44
N GLN A 18 23.63 7.35 -9.99
CA GLN A 18 23.26 6.24 -10.87
C GLN A 18 22.41 5.20 -10.15
N ALA A 19 22.78 4.81 -8.92
CA ALA A 19 21.98 3.90 -8.11
C ALA A 19 20.58 4.47 -7.81
N VAL A 20 20.49 5.74 -7.43
CA VAL A 20 19.20 6.43 -7.21
C VAL A 20 18.35 6.43 -8.47
N LEU A 21 18.93 6.75 -9.63
CA LEU A 21 18.21 6.77 -10.90
C LEU A 21 17.66 5.37 -11.26
N VAL A 22 18.47 4.32 -11.09
CA VAL A 22 18.04 2.94 -11.29
C VAL A 22 16.91 2.57 -10.34
N LEU A 23 17.00 2.94 -9.06
CA LEU A 23 15.96 2.64 -8.07
C LEU A 23 14.65 3.39 -8.33
N VAL A 24 14.71 4.65 -8.76
CA VAL A 24 13.53 5.41 -9.18
C VAL A 24 12.93 4.80 -10.45
N GLY A 25 13.75 4.51 -11.47
CA GLY A 25 13.30 3.91 -12.72
C GLY A 25 12.69 2.51 -12.54
N ALA A 26 13.18 1.74 -11.56
CA ALA A 26 12.64 0.44 -11.19
C ALA A 26 11.42 0.52 -10.26
N GLY A 27 11.03 1.72 -9.79
CA GLY A 27 9.92 1.92 -8.86
C GLY A 27 10.20 1.51 -7.41
N HIS A 28 11.47 1.29 -7.05
CA HIS A 28 11.89 0.99 -5.68
C HIS A 28 12.10 2.24 -4.82
N LEU A 29 12.27 3.41 -5.45
CA LEU A 29 12.36 4.70 -4.80
C LEU A 29 11.30 5.66 -5.35
N SER A 30 10.63 6.39 -4.47
CA SER A 30 9.68 7.45 -4.84
C SER A 30 10.11 8.77 -4.24
N LEU A 31 9.80 9.87 -4.94
CA LEU A 31 10.01 11.21 -4.41
C LEU A 31 8.93 11.51 -3.36
N ALA A 32 9.35 12.05 -2.22
CA ALA A 32 8.45 12.64 -1.26
C ALA A 32 8.24 14.12 -1.61
N GLN A 33 6.99 14.57 -1.57
CA GLN A 33 6.64 15.98 -1.72
C GLN A 33 6.99 16.75 -0.43
N ASP A 34 7.11 18.08 -0.54
CA ASP A 34 7.25 18.93 0.64
C ASP A 34 6.00 18.85 1.54
N ASP A 35 6.18 18.95 2.85
CA ASP A 35 5.10 18.84 3.84
C ASP A 35 3.93 19.79 3.58
N ILE A 36 4.20 20.98 3.04
CA ILE A 36 3.16 21.95 2.65
C ILE A 36 2.27 21.39 1.53
N VAL A 37 2.87 20.73 0.53
CA VAL A 37 2.14 20.14 -0.59
C VAL A 37 1.38 18.90 -0.14
N ILE A 38 2.01 18.06 0.69
CA ILE A 38 1.38 16.90 1.33
C ILE A 38 0.11 17.34 2.08
N GLY A 39 0.23 18.37 2.92
CA GLY A 39 -0.90 18.90 3.70
C GLY A 39 -2.06 19.40 2.84
N LYS A 40 -1.76 20.05 1.70
CA LYS A 40 -2.76 20.53 0.74
C LYS A 40 -3.48 19.41 -0.02
N ALA A 41 -2.77 18.31 -0.31
CA ALA A 41 -3.30 17.20 -1.11
C ALA A 41 -4.08 16.17 -0.28
N ARG A 42 -3.79 16.04 1.02
CA ARG A 42 -4.30 14.99 1.90
C ARG A 42 -5.82 14.81 1.81
N LYS A 43 -6.61 15.87 1.98
CA LYS A 43 -8.08 15.78 2.01
C LYS A 43 -8.66 15.26 0.69
N GLN A 44 -8.04 15.59 -0.44
CA GLN A 44 -8.44 15.14 -1.76
C GLN A 44 -8.06 13.67 -1.95
N CYS A 45 -6.84 13.27 -1.55
CA CYS A 45 -6.42 11.88 -1.54
C CYS A 45 -7.34 11.02 -0.68
N ASP A 46 -7.68 11.45 0.54
CA ASP A 46 -8.58 10.72 1.45
C ASP A 46 -9.95 10.49 0.81
N ARG A 47 -10.53 11.52 0.17
CA ARG A 47 -11.84 11.42 -0.50
C ARG A 47 -11.81 10.49 -1.71
N LEU A 48 -10.75 10.58 -2.52
CA LEU A 48 -10.55 9.70 -3.66
C LEU A 48 -10.38 8.25 -3.19
N ASN A 49 -9.52 8.01 -2.20
CA ASN A 49 -9.27 6.68 -1.65
C ASN A 49 -10.52 6.09 -1.04
N ALA A 50 -11.31 6.86 -0.28
CA ALA A 50 -12.59 6.41 0.23
C ALA A 50 -13.53 5.94 -0.90
N HIS A 51 -13.62 6.71 -1.99
CA HIS A 51 -14.42 6.32 -3.15
C HIS A 51 -13.93 5.01 -3.79
N LEU A 52 -12.61 4.89 -4.02
CA LEU A 52 -12.00 3.70 -4.62
C LEU A 52 -12.16 2.45 -3.75
N MET A 53 -11.92 2.57 -2.44
CA MET A 53 -12.14 1.49 -1.48
C MET A 53 -13.62 1.05 -1.43
N HIS A 54 -14.57 1.99 -1.53
CA HIS A 54 -15.98 1.64 -1.65
C HIS A 54 -16.29 0.90 -2.96
N LYS A 55 -15.67 1.32 -4.07
CA LYS A 55 -15.81 0.67 -5.37
C LYS A 55 -15.24 -0.76 -5.38
N ALA A 56 -14.15 -1.00 -4.63
CA ALA A 56 -13.50 -2.31 -4.52
C ALA A 56 -14.41 -3.44 -3.99
N ARG A 57 -15.53 -3.09 -3.34
CA ARG A 57 -16.55 -4.08 -2.95
C ARG A 57 -17.12 -4.83 -4.15
N GLY A 58 -17.31 -4.15 -5.28
CA GLY A 58 -17.90 -4.74 -6.49
C GLY A 58 -16.89 -5.44 -7.42
N GLY A 59 -15.60 -5.14 -7.33
CA GLY A 59 -14.59 -5.70 -8.25
C GLY A 59 -13.20 -5.08 -8.08
N ASN A 60 -12.27 -5.43 -8.97
CA ASN A 60 -10.88 -4.95 -8.96
C ASN A 60 -10.56 -4.03 -10.14
N ASP A 61 -11.45 -3.08 -10.46
CA ASP A 61 -11.26 -2.18 -11.61
C ASP A 61 -10.05 -1.25 -11.45
N VAL A 62 -9.73 -0.87 -10.22
CA VAL A 62 -8.66 0.07 -9.88
C VAL A 62 -7.84 -0.54 -8.75
N SER A 63 -6.57 -0.84 -9.01
CA SER A 63 -5.64 -1.43 -8.02
C SER A 63 -4.62 -0.42 -7.50
N TYR A 64 -5.03 0.84 -7.36
CA TYR A 64 -4.18 1.94 -6.87
C TYR A 64 -4.95 2.83 -5.90
N LEU A 65 -4.26 3.34 -4.89
CA LEU A 65 -4.73 4.41 -4.00
C LEU A 65 -3.76 5.60 -4.06
N ALA A 66 -4.28 6.81 -3.94
CA ALA A 66 -3.50 8.04 -3.99
C ALA A 66 -2.74 8.26 -2.67
N SER A 67 -1.44 8.56 -2.76
CA SER A 67 -0.63 9.00 -1.63
C SER A 67 -0.33 10.50 -1.75
N PRO A 68 -0.71 11.33 -0.76
CA PRO A 68 -0.30 12.73 -0.75
C PRO A 68 1.21 12.86 -0.53
N VAL A 69 1.88 11.86 0.04
CA VAL A 69 3.33 11.86 0.26
C VAL A 69 4.11 11.81 -1.05
N THR A 70 3.72 10.93 -1.97
CA THR A 70 4.38 10.82 -3.29
C THR A 70 3.73 11.65 -4.39
N GLY A 71 2.49 12.12 -4.17
CA GLY A 71 1.70 12.83 -5.18
C GLY A 71 1.12 11.93 -6.27
N GLY A 72 1.29 10.62 -6.14
CA GLY A 72 0.89 9.63 -7.14
C GLY A 72 0.07 8.47 -6.59
N GLY A 73 -0.21 7.50 -7.46
CA GLY A 73 -0.88 6.26 -7.09
C GLY A 73 0.11 5.20 -6.57
N ILE A 74 -0.27 4.53 -5.50
CA ILE A 74 0.45 3.40 -4.90
C ILE A 74 -0.35 2.14 -5.20
N ALA A 75 0.33 1.08 -5.66
CA ALA A 75 -0.31 -0.19 -5.93
C ALA A 75 -0.88 -0.79 -4.63
N VAL A 76 -2.19 -1.00 -4.61
CA VAL A 76 -2.95 -1.57 -3.50
C VAL A 76 -4.00 -2.51 -4.09
N SER A 77 -3.86 -3.80 -3.81
CA SER A 77 -4.77 -4.82 -4.36
C SER A 77 -6.20 -4.66 -3.84
N ARG A 78 -7.19 -5.30 -4.50
CA ARG A 78 -8.59 -5.29 -4.03
C ARG A 78 -8.71 -5.68 -2.56
N PHE A 79 -8.05 -6.76 -2.14
CA PHE A 79 -8.13 -7.22 -0.75
C PHE A 79 -7.52 -6.22 0.23
N GLU A 80 -6.37 -5.64 -0.10
CA GLU A 80 -5.77 -4.56 0.70
C GLU A 80 -6.69 -3.34 0.80
N GLN A 81 -7.33 -2.92 -0.30
CA GLN A 81 -8.33 -1.84 -0.28
C GLN A 81 -9.53 -2.18 0.61
N LEU A 82 -9.99 -3.43 0.60
CA LEU A 82 -11.09 -3.88 1.45
C LEU A 82 -10.69 -4.01 2.93
N PHE A 83 -9.44 -4.38 3.23
CA PHE A 83 -8.91 -4.33 4.60
C PHE A 83 -8.83 -2.90 5.12
N LEU A 84 -8.37 -1.95 4.28
CA LEU A 84 -8.38 -0.53 4.61
C LEU A 84 -9.80 0.02 4.80
N LEU A 85 -10.75 -0.42 3.97
CA LEU A 85 -12.17 -0.10 4.17
C LEU A 85 -12.68 -0.62 5.52
N ALA A 86 -12.38 -1.87 5.88
CA ALA A 86 -12.73 -2.45 7.17
C ALA A 86 -12.16 -1.63 8.35
N LEU A 87 -10.89 -1.22 8.25
CA LEU A 87 -10.22 -0.39 9.23
C LEU A 87 -10.90 0.98 9.39
N SER A 88 -11.25 1.64 8.28
CA SER A 88 -11.97 2.93 8.30
C SER A 88 -13.37 2.84 8.93
N GLN A 89 -13.94 1.64 9.01
CA GLN A 89 -15.22 1.36 9.68
C GLN A 89 -15.04 0.95 11.15
N GLY A 90 -13.84 1.08 11.70
CA GLY A 90 -13.54 0.88 13.13
C GLY A 90 -13.17 -0.55 13.53
N ARG A 91 -13.01 -1.47 12.56
CA ARG A 91 -12.53 -2.83 12.84
C ARG A 91 -11.05 -2.79 13.14
N LYS A 92 -10.63 -3.43 14.23
CA LYS A 92 -9.28 -3.29 14.80
C LYS A 92 -8.39 -4.49 14.56
N GLN A 93 -8.97 -5.68 14.36
CA GLN A 93 -8.22 -6.92 14.26
C GLN A 93 -8.34 -7.55 12.87
N PRO A 94 -7.28 -8.20 12.37
CA PRO A 94 -7.28 -8.90 11.08
C PRO A 94 -8.46 -9.88 10.88
N SER A 95 -8.85 -10.58 11.94
CA SER A 95 -10.01 -11.48 11.92
C SER A 95 -11.33 -10.74 11.66
N GLU A 96 -11.50 -9.54 12.21
CA GLU A 96 -12.70 -8.71 11.97
C GLU A 96 -12.73 -8.16 10.54
N TRP A 97 -11.56 -7.90 9.94
CA TRP A 97 -11.46 -7.50 8.53
C TRP A 97 -11.78 -8.67 7.61
N ALA A 98 -11.27 -9.87 7.93
CA ALA A 98 -11.58 -11.09 7.19
C ALA A 98 -13.09 -11.38 7.20
N GLN A 99 -13.75 -11.30 8.36
CA GLN A 99 -15.21 -11.47 8.47
C GLN A 99 -15.99 -10.44 7.64
N PHE A 100 -15.56 -9.17 7.65
CA PHE A 100 -16.16 -8.13 6.84
C PHE A 100 -16.11 -8.43 5.35
N ILE A 101 -14.93 -8.83 4.87
CA ILE A 101 -14.72 -9.14 3.46
C ILE A 101 -15.47 -10.40 3.06
N TRP A 102 -15.47 -11.43 3.91
CA TRP A 102 -16.24 -12.63 3.66
C TRP A 102 -17.73 -12.32 3.48
N GLY A 103 -18.30 -11.43 4.29
CA GLY A 103 -19.67 -10.94 4.10
C GLY A 103 -19.89 -10.35 2.70
N ILE A 104 -18.95 -9.54 2.20
CA ILE A 104 -19.04 -8.97 0.85
C ILE A 104 -18.96 -10.05 -0.23
N LEU A 105 -17.99 -10.97 -0.14
CA LEU A 105 -17.76 -12.00 -1.15
C LEU A 105 -18.90 -13.02 -1.21
N SER A 106 -19.30 -13.55 -0.05
CA SER A 106 -20.35 -14.57 0.05
C SER A 106 -21.70 -14.07 -0.47
N MET A 107 -22.08 -12.82 -0.18
CA MET A 107 -23.29 -12.20 -0.75
C MET A 107 -23.24 -12.09 -2.28
N GLN A 108 -22.04 -12.03 -2.86
CA GLN A 108 -21.83 -11.97 -4.31
C GLN A 108 -21.61 -13.36 -4.95
N GLY A 109 -21.70 -14.44 -4.15
CA GLY A 109 -21.35 -15.79 -4.61
C GLY A 109 -19.86 -15.96 -4.97
N GLN A 110 -19.00 -15.05 -4.53
CA GLN A 110 -17.56 -15.10 -4.78
C GLN A 110 -16.86 -15.96 -3.72
N ARG A 111 -15.86 -16.73 -4.16
CA ARG A 111 -14.97 -17.53 -3.33
C ARG A 111 -13.52 -17.21 -3.63
N ILE A 112 -12.63 -17.51 -2.70
CA ILE A 112 -11.20 -17.29 -2.86
C ILE A 112 -10.59 -18.49 -3.58
N MET A 113 -9.68 -18.18 -4.50
CA MET A 113 -8.79 -19.17 -5.09
C MET A 113 -7.45 -19.12 -4.37
N LYS A 114 -6.97 -20.28 -3.93
CA LYS A 114 -5.65 -20.47 -3.34
C LYS A 114 -4.93 -21.56 -4.12
N GLU A 115 -3.75 -21.25 -4.66
CA GLU A 115 -2.93 -22.19 -5.44
C GLU A 115 -3.70 -22.89 -6.57
N GLY A 116 -4.56 -22.13 -7.26
CA GLY A 116 -5.39 -22.65 -8.36
C GLY A 116 -6.61 -23.46 -7.93
N LYS A 117 -6.85 -23.66 -6.63
CA LYS A 117 -8.04 -24.33 -6.11
C LYS A 117 -9.00 -23.33 -5.47
N THR A 118 -10.28 -23.43 -5.80
CA THR A 118 -11.33 -22.70 -5.10
C THR A 118 -11.50 -23.27 -3.69
N LEU A 119 -11.53 -22.39 -2.69
CA LEU A 119 -11.87 -22.76 -1.32
C LEU A 119 -13.39 -22.85 -1.22
N GLU A 120 -13.93 -24.02 -0.89
CA GLU A 120 -15.36 -24.31 -1.02
C GLU A 120 -16.15 -23.92 0.23
N SER A 121 -15.56 -24.16 1.40
CA SER A 121 -16.20 -23.90 2.69
C SER A 121 -16.00 -22.47 3.18
N ALA A 122 -16.94 -21.98 4.00
CA ALA A 122 -16.83 -20.65 4.60
C ALA A 122 -15.62 -20.56 5.55
N GLU A 123 -15.34 -21.65 6.26
CA GLU A 123 -14.24 -21.79 7.20
C GLU A 123 -12.89 -21.67 6.48
N GLU A 124 -12.69 -22.38 5.37
CA GLU A 124 -11.46 -22.28 4.56
C GLU A 124 -11.25 -20.84 4.04
N ASN A 125 -12.30 -20.21 3.52
CA ASN A 125 -12.23 -18.84 3.03
C ASN A 125 -11.87 -17.85 4.15
N LEU A 126 -12.47 -17.99 5.33
CA LEU A 126 -12.17 -17.15 6.49
C LEU A 126 -10.75 -17.35 7.00
N VAL A 127 -10.26 -18.59 7.04
CA VAL A 127 -8.86 -18.90 7.41
C VAL A 127 -7.90 -18.19 6.46
N GLU A 128 -8.13 -18.30 5.14
CA GLU A 128 -7.29 -17.67 4.14
C GLU A 128 -7.35 -16.13 4.20
N LEU A 129 -8.56 -15.54 4.32
CA LEU A 129 -8.71 -14.09 4.49
C LEU A 129 -8.00 -13.59 5.73
N THR A 130 -8.07 -14.34 6.84
CA THR A 130 -7.41 -13.97 8.09
C THR A 130 -5.89 -14.00 7.93
N ALA A 131 -5.34 -15.01 7.24
CA ALA A 131 -3.91 -15.07 6.94
C ALA A 131 -3.43 -13.90 6.06
N GLN A 132 -4.21 -13.54 5.03
CA GLN A 132 -3.93 -12.38 4.19
C GLN A 132 -4.03 -11.06 4.98
N ALA A 133 -5.06 -10.91 5.81
CA ALA A 133 -5.26 -9.75 6.66
C ALA A 133 -4.11 -9.57 7.67
N GLN A 134 -3.61 -10.67 8.25
CA GLN A 134 -2.48 -10.66 9.17
C GLN A 134 -1.20 -10.20 8.45
N THR A 135 -0.92 -10.79 7.28
CA THR A 135 0.22 -10.39 6.45
C THR A 135 0.14 -8.91 6.06
N PHE A 136 -1.06 -8.43 5.72
CA PHE A 136 -1.30 -7.03 5.43
C PHE A 136 -1.04 -6.15 6.65
N ALA A 137 -1.58 -6.50 7.82
CA ALA A 137 -1.41 -5.75 9.07
C ALA A 137 0.07 -5.60 9.45
N GLU A 138 0.87 -6.65 9.29
CA GLU A 138 2.27 -6.67 9.68
C GLU A 138 3.18 -5.98 8.66
N LYS A 139 2.97 -6.24 7.36
CA LYS A 139 3.95 -5.87 6.33
C LYS A 139 3.55 -4.66 5.49
N ARG A 140 2.25 -4.39 5.34
CA ARG A 140 1.74 -3.42 4.36
C ARG A 140 1.05 -2.24 5.01
N LEU A 141 0.26 -2.44 6.06
CA LEU A 141 -0.42 -1.37 6.78
C LEU A 141 0.56 -0.30 7.31
N PRO A 142 1.74 -0.63 7.89
CA PRO A 142 2.71 0.38 8.30
C PRO A 142 3.17 1.27 7.13
N ILE A 143 3.35 0.69 5.95
CA ILE A 143 3.73 1.42 4.73
C ILE A 143 2.58 2.34 4.29
N MET A 144 1.32 1.87 4.32
CA MET A 144 0.16 2.69 3.98
C MET A 144 0.00 3.91 4.91
N LYS A 145 0.34 3.74 6.21
CA LYS A 145 0.34 4.85 7.18
C LYS A 145 1.42 5.88 6.88
N VAL A 146 2.64 5.45 6.59
CA VAL A 146 3.74 6.36 6.19
C VAL A 146 3.39 7.12 4.91
N LEU A 147 2.78 6.43 3.94
CA LEU A 147 2.30 7.04 2.69
C LEU A 147 1.02 7.86 2.85
N GLN A 148 0.47 7.94 4.06
CA GLN A 148 -0.74 8.69 4.40
C GLN A 148 -1.98 8.26 3.59
N ILE A 149 -2.04 6.98 3.21
CA ILE A 149 -3.20 6.35 2.59
C ILE A 149 -4.21 5.89 3.67
N ALA A 150 -3.70 5.59 4.86
CA ALA A 150 -4.47 5.13 6.02
C ALA A 150 -4.05 5.86 7.30
N ALA A 151 -4.94 5.92 8.28
CA ALA A 151 -4.67 6.43 9.64
C ALA A 151 -4.01 5.36 10.53
#